data_AF-A0A2D7V840-F1
#
_entry.id   AF-A0A2D7V840-F1
#
_cell.length_a   1.000
_cell.length_b   1.000
_cell.length_c   1.000
_cell.angle_alpha   90.00
_cell.angle_beta   90.00
_cell.angle_gamma   90.00
#
_symmetry.space_group_name_H-M   'P 1'
#
loop_
_entity.id
_entity.type
_entity.pdbx_description
1 polymer ?
#
loop_
_entity_poly.entity_id
_entity_poly.type
_entity_poly.pdbx_seq_one_letter_code
_entity_poly.pdbx_strand_id
1 'polypeptide(L)'
;MQIYVHLGGNNYGPYSIEQVRQYVKTGNFTVNQQACHDGRNWVRISDLPGYAVAKKPKPQPKPAPKVTSQPISKNKQKMRAKKLFIVSLCVIVFLALIGLSIVGVGYYLLDEGGTPAVTKEDIFTLSSHQIVEVYDGDTFKIDLPGMHALFGDNLSIRVLGIDTPEMKGTSDQIKALAIQAREITEKALLGGTKIELRNAERGKYFRVVAEVWIDGESLADTLKAKGLAKDYDGEGPRPEWGG
;
A
#
# COMPACT_ATOMS: atom_id res chain seq x y z
N MET A 1 -22.35 -23.47 20.21
CA MET A 1 -21.31 -23.82 19.23
C MET A 1 -21.06 -22.60 18.36
N GLN A 2 -19.80 -22.22 18.13
CA GLN A 2 -19.42 -21.07 17.29
C GLN A 2 -19.11 -21.58 15.88
N ILE A 3 -19.82 -21.10 14.87
CA ILE A 3 -19.70 -21.57 13.49
C ILE A 3 -19.13 -20.46 12.61
N TYR A 4 -18.09 -20.75 11.84
CA TYR A 4 -17.55 -19.86 10.82
C TYR A 4 -17.90 -20.38 9.43
N VAL A 5 -18.47 -19.55 8.57
CA VAL A 5 -18.86 -19.91 7.20
C VAL A 5 -17.86 -19.31 6.21
N HIS A 6 -17.35 -20.12 5.28
CA HIS A 6 -16.41 -19.67 4.27
C HIS A 6 -17.15 -19.15 3.02
N LEU A 7 -16.92 -17.89 2.65
CA LEU A 7 -17.52 -17.25 1.47
C LEU A 7 -16.46 -16.42 0.73
N GLY A 8 -16.23 -16.71 -0.55
CA GLY A 8 -15.37 -15.89 -1.41
C GLY A 8 -13.94 -15.69 -0.89
N GLY A 9 -13.37 -16.68 -0.19
CA GLY A 9 -12.02 -16.59 0.39
C GLY A 9 -11.95 -16.08 1.82
N ASN A 10 -13.07 -15.58 2.38
CA ASN A 10 -13.13 -15.03 3.74
C ASN A 10 -13.98 -15.91 4.69
N ASN A 11 -13.62 -15.90 5.97
CA ASN A 11 -14.35 -16.60 7.03
C ASN A 11 -15.26 -15.62 7.77
N TYR A 12 -16.57 -15.88 7.75
CA TYR A 12 -17.58 -15.04 8.40
C TYR A 12 -18.13 -15.74 9.64
N GLY A 13 -18.29 -14.99 10.73
CA GLY A 13 -18.79 -15.51 11.99
C GLY A 13 -18.13 -14.81 13.18
N PRO A 14 -18.23 -15.38 14.39
CA PRO A 14 -18.89 -16.66 14.65
C PRO A 14 -20.43 -16.53 14.68
N TYR A 15 -21.12 -17.56 14.18
CA TYR A 15 -22.58 -17.68 14.17
C TYR A 15 -23.06 -18.83 15.06
N SER A 16 -24.29 -18.70 15.58
CA SER A 16 -25.04 -19.82 16.16
C SER A 16 -25.68 -20.69 15.06
N ILE A 17 -26.07 -21.93 15.39
CA ILE A 17 -26.70 -22.84 14.43
C ILE A 17 -28.05 -22.30 13.93
N GLU A 18 -28.77 -21.55 14.77
CA GLU A 18 -30.02 -20.87 14.41
C GLU A 18 -29.78 -19.73 13.43
N GLN A 19 -28.72 -18.93 13.64
CA GLN A 19 -28.34 -17.87 12.72
C GLN A 19 -27.97 -18.43 11.35
N VAL A 20 -27.20 -19.52 11.31
CA VAL A 20 -26.86 -20.21 10.05
C VAL A 20 -28.12 -20.68 9.32
N ARG A 21 -29.10 -21.28 10.02
CA ARG A 21 -30.38 -21.67 9.40
C ARG A 21 -31.17 -20.48 8.85
N GLN A 22 -31.19 -19.35 9.55
CA GLN A 22 -31.86 -18.14 9.07
C GLN A 22 -31.18 -17.61 7.80
N TYR A 23 -29.86 -17.54 7.77
CA TYR A 23 -29.13 -17.09 6.58
C TYR A 23 -29.28 -18.04 5.38
N VAL A 24 -29.43 -19.35 5.59
CA VAL A 24 -29.80 -20.27 4.51
C VAL A 24 -31.23 -20.02 4.03
N LYS A 25 -32.17 -19.77 4.95
CA LYS A 25 -33.58 -19.50 4.63
C LYS A 25 -33.75 -18.19 3.84
N THR A 26 -32.97 -17.16 4.16
CA THR A 26 -32.98 -15.88 3.45
C THR A 26 -32.17 -15.89 2.15
N GLY A 27 -31.47 -17.00 1.84
CA GLY A 27 -30.68 -17.17 0.62
C GLY A 27 -29.27 -16.57 0.68
N ASN A 28 -28.83 -16.09 1.85
CA ASN A 28 -27.48 -15.57 2.06
C ASN A 28 -26.40 -16.67 2.06
N PHE A 29 -26.76 -17.87 2.53
CA PHE A 29 -25.88 -19.06 2.49
C PHE A 29 -26.55 -20.22 1.74
N THR A 30 -25.73 -21.12 1.20
CA THR A 30 -26.23 -22.36 0.59
C THR A 30 -25.91 -23.57 1.45
N VAL A 31 -26.76 -24.61 1.41
CA VAL A 31 -26.55 -25.84 2.21
C VAL A 31 -25.25 -26.58 1.90
N ASN A 32 -24.68 -26.36 0.71
CA ASN A 32 -23.44 -26.99 0.25
C ASN A 32 -22.18 -26.19 0.62
N GLN A 33 -22.34 -25.00 1.20
CA GLN A 33 -21.24 -24.12 1.56
C GLN A 33 -20.46 -24.67 2.75
N GLN A 34 -19.15 -24.39 2.79
CA GLN A 34 -18.26 -24.86 3.85
C GLN A 34 -18.41 -24.03 5.12
N ALA A 35 -18.45 -24.72 6.26
CA ALA A 35 -18.50 -24.15 7.58
C ALA A 35 -17.63 -24.94 8.55
N CYS A 36 -17.04 -24.26 9.53
CA CYS A 36 -16.17 -24.82 10.55
C CYS A 36 -16.76 -24.54 11.94
N HIS A 37 -16.84 -25.56 12.80
CA HIS A 37 -17.45 -25.45 14.12
C HIS A 37 -16.52 -25.84 15.29
N ASP A 38 -15.40 -26.47 14.98
CA ASP A 38 -14.40 -26.99 15.93
C ASP A 38 -13.00 -26.36 15.72
N GLY A 39 -12.90 -25.39 14.81
CA GLY A 39 -11.66 -24.69 14.46
C GLY A 39 -10.69 -25.53 13.61
N ARG A 40 -11.05 -26.75 13.20
CA ARG A 40 -10.13 -27.68 12.50
C ARG A 40 -10.76 -28.30 11.25
N ASN A 41 -12.04 -28.62 11.28
CA ASN A 41 -12.72 -29.36 10.22
C ASN A 41 -13.76 -28.50 9.50
N TRP A 42 -13.59 -28.38 8.17
CA TRP A 42 -14.55 -27.73 7.29
C TRP A 42 -15.55 -28.75 6.76
N VAL A 43 -16.81 -28.62 7.17
CA VAL A 43 -17.94 -29.47 6.75
C VAL A 43 -18.97 -28.66 5.98
N ARG A 44 -19.88 -29.30 5.24
CA ARG A 44 -20.98 -28.55 4.61
C ARG A 44 -21.94 -28.04 5.68
N ILE A 45 -22.62 -26.93 5.42
CA ILE A 45 -23.66 -26.41 6.32
C ILE A 45 -24.72 -27.48 6.62
N SER A 46 -25.08 -28.33 5.64
CA SER A 46 -25.98 -29.47 5.83
C SER A 46 -25.52 -30.49 6.87
N ASP A 47 -24.22 -30.59 7.09
CA ASP A 47 -23.56 -31.63 7.87
C ASP A 47 -23.14 -31.11 9.27
N LEU A 48 -23.44 -29.84 9.58
CA LEU A 48 -23.11 -29.25 10.87
C LEU A 48 -23.86 -29.96 12.02
N PRO A 49 -23.18 -30.22 13.15
CA PRO A 49 -23.82 -30.79 14.34
C PRO A 49 -25.00 -29.95 14.79
N GLY A 50 -26.18 -30.56 14.81
CA GLY A 50 -27.43 -29.88 15.15
C GLY A 50 -28.12 -29.15 13.99
N TYR A 51 -27.60 -29.15 12.75
CA TYR A 51 -28.31 -28.57 11.60
C TYR A 51 -29.58 -29.35 11.25
N ALA A 52 -29.50 -30.69 11.27
CA ALA A 52 -30.62 -31.58 10.96
C ALA A 52 -31.33 -32.08 12.23
N VAL A 53 -32.59 -31.66 12.42
CA VAL A 53 -33.57 -32.36 13.25
C VAL A 53 -34.74 -32.75 12.35
N ALA A 54 -35.16 -34.02 12.48
CA ALA A 54 -36.27 -34.73 11.82
C ALA A 54 -35.91 -35.57 10.58
N LYS A 55 -35.71 -36.87 10.84
CA LYS A 55 -35.73 -37.99 9.89
C LYS A 55 -37.05 -38.74 10.08
N LYS A 56 -37.80 -39.04 9.00
CA LYS A 56 -38.62 -40.25 8.71
C LYS A 56 -39.70 -39.95 7.64
N PRO A 57 -40.26 -40.94 6.90
CA PRO A 57 -39.77 -42.28 6.53
C PRO A 57 -39.91 -42.59 5.01
N LYS A 58 -39.22 -43.61 4.51
CA LYS A 58 -39.42 -44.21 3.17
C LYS A 58 -40.44 -45.36 3.25
N PRO A 59 -41.42 -45.43 2.34
CA PRO A 59 -42.01 -46.70 1.91
C PRO A 59 -41.65 -47.02 0.43
N GLN A 60 -41.39 -48.29 0.15
CA GLN A 60 -41.40 -48.96 -1.18
C GLN A 60 -42.59 -49.96 -1.20
N PRO A 61 -43.02 -50.63 -2.31
CA PRO A 61 -42.80 -50.44 -3.78
C PRO A 61 -44.07 -50.65 -4.71
N LYS A 62 -43.98 -50.17 -5.98
CA LYS A 62 -44.55 -50.66 -7.29
C LYS A 62 -46.10 -50.75 -7.49
N PRO A 63 -46.69 -50.79 -8.74
CA PRO A 63 -46.15 -51.30 -10.03
C PRO A 63 -46.40 -50.45 -11.32
N ALA A 64 -45.87 -50.96 -12.45
CA ALA A 64 -45.83 -50.37 -13.79
C ALA A 64 -47.09 -50.61 -14.65
N PRO A 65 -47.23 -49.91 -15.80
CA PRO A 65 -47.78 -50.54 -17.02
C PRO A 65 -46.96 -50.33 -18.31
N LYS A 66 -47.20 -51.23 -19.28
CA LYS A 66 -46.54 -51.47 -20.57
C LYS A 66 -47.20 -50.73 -21.76
N VAL A 67 -46.34 -50.30 -22.70
CA VAL A 67 -46.37 -50.37 -24.20
C VAL A 67 -47.56 -49.81 -25.00
N THR A 68 -47.29 -48.90 -25.94
CA THR A 68 -47.72 -49.00 -27.37
C THR A 68 -46.83 -48.16 -28.30
N SER A 69 -46.71 -48.59 -29.56
CA SER A 69 -45.74 -48.21 -30.59
C SER A 69 -46.34 -47.42 -31.78
N GLN A 70 -45.55 -46.45 -32.29
CA GLN A 70 -45.41 -45.92 -33.68
C GLN A 70 -46.57 -45.10 -34.34
N PRO A 71 -46.32 -44.22 -35.36
CA PRO A 71 -45.18 -44.19 -36.28
C PRO A 71 -44.45 -42.84 -36.51
N ILE A 72 -43.32 -42.96 -37.22
CA ILE A 72 -42.36 -41.94 -37.65
C ILE A 72 -42.96 -41.06 -38.77
N SER A 73 -42.82 -39.73 -38.67
CA SER A 73 -42.93 -38.81 -39.81
C SER A 73 -41.58 -38.14 -40.09
N LYS A 74 -41.24 -38.12 -41.37
CA LYS A 74 -39.95 -37.75 -41.96
C LYS A 74 -39.84 -36.23 -42.06
N ASN A 75 -39.02 -35.57 -41.23
CA ASN A 75 -38.40 -34.30 -41.61
C ASN A 75 -37.19 -33.92 -40.73
N LYS A 76 -36.09 -34.70 -40.78
CA LYS A 76 -34.89 -34.44 -39.96
C LYS A 76 -33.70 -33.82 -40.71
N GLN A 77 -33.82 -33.52 -42.00
CA GLN A 77 -32.67 -33.02 -42.78
C GLN A 77 -32.58 -31.49 -42.89
N LYS A 78 -33.69 -30.73 -42.90
CA LYS A 78 -33.62 -29.25 -42.99
C LYS A 78 -33.34 -28.53 -41.67
N MET A 79 -33.67 -29.13 -40.51
CA MET A 79 -33.40 -28.52 -39.20
C MET A 79 -31.98 -28.75 -38.68
N ARG A 80 -31.30 -29.80 -39.13
CA ARG A 80 -29.94 -30.14 -38.65
C ARG A 80 -28.91 -29.14 -39.19
N ALA A 81 -28.99 -28.77 -40.46
CA ALA A 81 -28.14 -27.73 -41.05
C ALA A 81 -28.37 -26.36 -40.38
N LYS A 82 -29.64 -25.93 -40.20
CA LYS A 82 -29.95 -24.66 -39.50
C LYS A 82 -29.43 -24.64 -38.05
N LYS A 83 -29.56 -25.74 -37.30
CA LYS A 83 -28.98 -25.86 -35.95
C LYS A 83 -27.45 -25.87 -35.96
N LEU A 84 -26.81 -26.52 -36.92
CA LEU A 84 -25.35 -26.50 -37.08
C LEU A 84 -24.83 -25.10 -37.45
N PHE A 85 -25.54 -24.36 -38.30
CA PHE A 85 -25.21 -22.97 -38.63
C PHE A 85 -25.35 -22.05 -37.41
N ILE A 86 -26.41 -22.20 -36.61
CA ILE A 86 -26.60 -21.40 -35.38
C ILE A 86 -25.51 -21.72 -34.35
N VAL A 87 -25.20 -23.01 -34.13
CA VAL A 87 -24.13 -23.41 -33.20
C VAL A 87 -22.77 -22.92 -33.69
N SER A 88 -22.48 -23.03 -34.99
CA SER A 88 -21.25 -22.51 -35.58
C SER A 88 -21.15 -20.99 -35.46
N LEU A 89 -22.25 -20.25 -35.68
CA LEU A 89 -22.29 -18.80 -35.50
C LEU A 89 -22.07 -18.41 -34.03
N CYS A 90 -22.69 -19.12 -33.09
CA CYS A 90 -22.46 -18.91 -31.66
C CYS A 90 -21.01 -19.18 -31.25
N VAL A 91 -20.38 -20.22 -31.80
CA VAL A 91 -18.96 -20.52 -31.55
C VAL A 91 -18.05 -19.44 -32.13
N ILE A 92 -18.32 -18.96 -33.34
CA ILE A 92 -17.54 -17.89 -33.98
C ILE A 92 -17.68 -16.58 -33.19
N VAL A 93 -18.89 -16.22 -32.75
CA VAL A 93 -19.12 -15.03 -31.92
C VAL A 93 -18.42 -15.18 -30.57
N PHE A 94 -18.46 -16.37 -29.95
CA PHE A 94 -17.77 -16.61 -28.68
C PHE A 94 -16.25 -16.51 -28.81
N LEU A 95 -15.67 -17.05 -29.89
CA LEU A 95 -14.24 -16.92 -30.20
C LEU A 95 -13.85 -15.47 -30.52
N ALA A 96 -14.71 -14.72 -31.22
CA ALA A 96 -14.50 -13.30 -31.47
C ALA A 96 -14.55 -12.47 -30.17
N LEU A 97 -15.45 -12.79 -29.24
CA LEU A 97 -15.54 -12.14 -27.93
C LEU A 97 -14.33 -12.47 -27.04
N ILE A 98 -13.84 -13.71 -27.07
CA ILE A 98 -12.60 -14.10 -26.40
C ILE A 98 -11.40 -13.36 -27.03
N GLY A 99 -11.33 -13.30 -28.36
CA GLY A 99 -10.30 -12.55 -29.09
C GLY A 99 -10.32 -11.06 -28.73
N LEU A 100 -11.50 -10.44 -28.66
CA LEU A 100 -11.66 -9.05 -28.24
C LEU A 100 -11.26 -8.83 -26.78
N SER A 101 -11.57 -9.80 -25.91
CA SER A 101 -11.16 -9.78 -24.50
C SER A 101 -9.64 -9.91 -24.35
N ILE A 102 -8.99 -10.77 -25.15
CA ILE A 102 -7.53 -10.93 -25.13
C ILE A 102 -6.84 -9.69 -25.70
N VAL A 103 -7.41 -9.06 -26.73
CA VAL A 103 -6.91 -7.77 -27.24
C VAL A 103 -7.11 -6.66 -26.22
N GLY A 104 -8.25 -6.61 -25.53
CA GLY A 104 -8.49 -5.64 -24.45
C GLY A 104 -7.56 -5.83 -23.26
N VAL A 105 -7.33 -7.08 -22.85
CA VAL A 105 -6.34 -7.43 -21.82
C VAL A 105 -4.92 -7.17 -22.31
N GLY A 106 -4.62 -7.40 -23.58
CA GLY A 106 -3.34 -7.07 -24.21
C GLY A 106 -3.09 -5.57 -24.23
N TYR A 107 -4.08 -4.74 -24.57
CA TYR A 107 -3.98 -3.28 -24.45
C TYR A 107 -3.87 -2.83 -22.99
N TYR A 108 -4.52 -3.51 -22.06
CA TYR A 108 -4.40 -3.23 -20.62
C TYR A 108 -3.03 -3.65 -20.04
N LEU A 109 -2.38 -4.67 -20.62
CA LEU A 109 -1.07 -5.17 -20.22
C LEU A 109 0.10 -4.56 -21.01
N LEU A 110 -0.17 -4.00 -22.19
CA LEU A 110 0.77 -3.26 -23.03
C LEU A 110 0.67 -1.74 -22.83
N ASP A 111 -0.15 -1.29 -21.89
CA ASP A 111 0.02 0.03 -21.28
C ASP A 111 1.29 -0.03 -20.42
N GLU A 112 2.44 -0.07 -21.11
CA GLU A 112 3.71 0.38 -20.57
C GLU A 112 3.69 1.91 -20.44
N GLY A 113 2.62 2.44 -19.84
CA GLY A 113 2.68 3.59 -18.96
C GLY A 113 3.44 3.19 -17.71
N GLY A 114 4.72 2.81 -17.91
CA GLY A 114 5.72 2.81 -16.87
C GLY A 114 5.89 4.24 -16.41
N THR A 115 4.95 4.73 -15.59
CA THR A 115 5.33 5.66 -14.55
C THR A 115 6.45 4.94 -13.82
N PRO A 116 7.70 5.44 -13.81
CA PRO A 116 8.62 4.98 -12.80
C PRO A 116 7.84 5.13 -11.50
N ALA A 117 7.72 4.04 -10.74
CA ALA A 117 7.36 4.17 -9.35
C ALA A 117 8.48 5.01 -8.74
N VAL A 118 8.32 6.34 -8.81
CA VAL A 118 9.01 7.29 -7.96
C VAL A 118 8.60 6.80 -6.60
N THR A 119 9.53 6.08 -5.96
CA THR A 119 9.49 5.82 -4.52
C THR A 119 9.07 7.15 -3.92
N LYS A 120 7.89 7.18 -3.31
CA LYS A 120 7.36 8.39 -2.69
C LYS A 120 8.43 8.85 -1.71
N GLU A 121 9.25 9.81 -2.13
CA GLU A 121 10.35 10.29 -1.30
C GLU A 121 9.70 10.80 -0.02
N ASP A 122 10.23 10.39 1.12
CA ASP A 122 9.75 10.84 2.42
C ASP A 122 10.22 12.29 2.61
N ILE A 123 9.54 13.19 1.89
CA ILE A 123 9.84 14.62 1.85
C ILE A 123 8.96 15.31 2.90
N PHE A 124 9.61 15.87 3.90
CA PHE A 124 8.97 16.71 4.89
C PHE A 124 9.18 18.18 4.54
N THR A 125 8.10 18.87 4.19
CA THR A 125 8.17 20.28 3.77
C THR A 125 7.92 21.23 4.95
N LEU A 126 8.74 22.27 5.01
CA LEU A 126 8.76 23.33 5.99
C LEU A 126 8.64 24.69 5.30
N SER A 127 8.19 25.68 6.06
CA SER A 127 8.30 27.10 5.70
C SER A 127 9.30 27.81 6.61
N SER A 128 9.81 28.96 6.18
CA SER A 128 10.77 29.77 6.95
C SER A 128 10.26 30.18 8.33
N HIS A 129 8.94 30.29 8.54
CA HIS A 129 8.32 30.61 9.84
C HIS A 129 8.53 29.53 10.90
N GLN A 130 8.84 28.31 10.50
CA GLN A 130 9.10 27.21 11.42
C GLN A 130 10.56 27.18 11.86
N ILE A 131 11.44 28.01 11.30
CA ILE A 131 12.84 28.09 11.68
C ILE A 131 12.96 28.95 12.94
N VAL A 132 13.52 28.36 14.00
CA VAL A 132 13.65 28.99 15.32
C VAL A 132 15.02 29.61 15.50
N GLU A 133 16.06 28.85 15.17
CA GLU A 133 17.46 29.21 15.40
C GLU A 133 18.34 28.45 14.41
N VAL A 134 19.38 29.12 13.90
CA VAL A 134 20.49 28.47 13.20
C VAL A 134 21.68 28.42 14.15
N TYR A 135 22.06 27.23 14.60
CA TYR A 135 23.07 27.03 15.62
C TYR A 135 24.49 27.17 15.03
N ASP A 136 24.73 26.48 13.93
CA ASP A 136 25.95 26.52 13.12
C ASP A 136 25.59 26.34 11.63
N GLY A 137 26.59 26.11 10.76
CA GLY A 137 26.35 26.00 9.33
C GLY A 137 25.49 24.79 8.93
N ASP A 138 25.54 23.69 9.69
CA ASP A 138 24.88 22.42 9.34
C ASP A 138 23.75 22.03 10.31
N THR A 139 23.50 22.81 11.36
CA THR A 139 22.53 22.51 12.40
C THR A 139 21.62 23.70 12.67
N PHE A 140 20.32 23.48 12.56
CA PHE A 140 19.28 24.47 12.88
C PHE A 140 18.16 23.81 13.69
N LYS A 141 17.27 24.62 14.24
CA LYS A 141 16.12 24.19 15.03
C LYS A 141 14.83 24.64 14.40
N ILE A 142 13.82 23.78 14.51
CA ILE A 142 12.49 24.06 14.02
C ILE A 142 11.42 23.86 15.08
N ASP A 143 10.30 24.53 14.89
CA ASP A 143 9.05 24.27 15.62
C ASP A 143 8.01 23.63 14.71
N LEU A 144 7.36 22.57 15.22
CA LEU A 144 6.27 21.85 14.55
C LEU A 144 4.94 22.13 15.27
N PRO A 145 4.15 23.11 14.80
CA PRO A 145 2.89 23.44 15.45
C PRO A 145 1.93 22.25 15.42
N GLY A 146 1.22 22.02 16.54
CA GLY A 146 0.29 20.91 16.68
C GLY A 146 0.93 19.58 17.09
N MET A 147 2.27 19.52 17.21
CA MET A 147 2.98 18.41 17.82
C MET A 147 3.17 18.64 19.32
N HIS A 148 3.28 17.59 20.12
CA HIS A 148 3.60 17.71 21.54
C HIS A 148 4.98 18.34 21.70
N ALA A 149 5.17 19.25 22.66
CA ALA A 149 6.39 20.03 22.87
C ALA A 149 7.69 19.18 22.86
N LEU A 150 7.65 17.99 23.46
CA LEU A 150 8.77 17.03 23.46
C LEU A 150 9.27 16.64 22.04
N PHE A 151 8.41 16.68 21.03
CA PHE A 151 8.72 16.31 19.65
C PHE A 151 8.66 17.48 18.68
N GLY A 152 7.94 18.54 19.05
CA GLY A 152 7.63 19.67 18.18
C GLY A 152 8.44 20.92 18.46
N ASP A 153 8.83 21.17 19.70
CA ASP A 153 9.50 22.42 20.06
C ASP A 153 11.02 22.26 19.96
N ASN A 154 11.69 23.24 19.34
CA ASN A 154 13.15 23.30 19.23
C ASN A 154 13.78 22.01 18.67
N LEU A 155 13.10 21.33 17.75
CA LEU A 155 13.58 20.09 17.15
C LEU A 155 14.83 20.38 16.32
N SER A 156 15.95 19.79 16.72
CA SER A 156 17.23 19.98 16.03
C SER A 156 17.29 19.17 14.75
N ILE A 157 17.60 19.84 13.64
CA ILE A 157 17.83 19.29 12.32
C ILE A 157 19.31 19.44 12.00
N ARG A 158 19.99 18.34 11.64
CA ARG A 158 21.36 18.34 11.12
C ARG A 158 21.36 17.97 9.64
N VAL A 159 22.06 18.76 8.84
CA VAL A 159 22.27 18.52 7.41
C VAL A 159 23.10 17.25 7.25
N LEU A 160 22.57 16.31 6.47
CA LEU A 160 23.20 15.03 6.17
C LEU A 160 24.46 15.22 5.31
N GLY A 161 25.49 14.41 5.58
CA GLY A 161 26.65 14.26 4.71
C GLY A 161 27.71 15.36 4.84
N ILE A 162 27.53 16.32 5.73
CA ILE A 162 28.49 17.41 5.95
C ILE A 162 28.81 17.66 7.43
N ASP A 163 29.97 18.28 7.62
CA ASP A 163 30.37 18.94 8.86
C ASP A 163 30.82 20.37 8.53
N THR A 164 30.49 21.31 9.42
CA THR A 164 30.86 22.73 9.32
C THR A 164 31.75 23.13 10.50
N PRO A 165 32.55 24.21 10.39
CA PRO A 165 33.38 24.62 11.50
C PRO A 165 32.50 25.03 12.70
N GLU A 166 32.85 24.52 13.87
CA GLU A 166 32.08 24.73 15.10
C GLU A 166 32.27 26.17 15.63
N MET A 167 31.18 26.81 16.06
CA MET A 167 31.19 28.16 16.66
C MET A 167 32.08 28.26 17.91
N LYS A 168 32.30 27.14 18.59
CA LYS A 168 33.17 27.02 19.78
C LYS A 168 34.62 26.64 19.44
N GLY A 169 35.02 26.76 18.17
CA GLY A 169 36.37 26.48 17.70
C GLY A 169 37.44 27.30 18.44
N THR A 170 38.66 26.77 18.48
CA THR A 170 39.80 27.30 19.25
C THR A 170 40.47 28.52 18.60
N SER A 171 40.43 28.63 17.26
CA SER A 171 41.07 29.71 16.50
C SER A 171 40.07 30.72 15.96
N ASP A 172 40.46 32.00 15.88
CA ASP A 172 39.62 33.07 15.34
C ASP A 172 39.31 32.86 13.86
N GLN A 173 40.21 32.22 13.10
CA GLN A 173 39.96 31.85 11.71
C GLN A 173 38.83 30.82 11.58
N ILE A 174 38.81 29.80 12.45
CA ILE A 174 37.77 28.77 12.48
C ILE A 174 36.44 29.40 12.87
N LYS A 175 36.43 30.29 13.87
CA LYS A 175 35.22 31.03 14.27
C LYS A 175 34.69 31.91 13.13
N ALA A 176 35.56 32.57 12.38
CA ALA A 176 35.14 33.38 11.23
C ALA A 176 34.46 32.51 10.15
N LEU A 177 35.01 31.34 9.85
CA LEU A 177 34.38 30.38 8.93
C LEU A 177 33.05 29.86 9.50
N ALA A 178 32.98 29.55 10.80
CA ALA A 178 31.76 29.10 11.46
C ALA A 178 30.64 30.14 11.38
N ILE A 179 30.97 31.41 11.65
CA ILE A 179 30.05 32.55 11.54
C ILE A 179 29.56 32.68 10.10
N GLN A 180 30.46 32.62 9.13
CA GLN A 180 30.11 32.74 7.71
C GLN A 180 29.19 31.58 7.25
N ALA A 181 29.48 30.36 7.67
CA ALA A 181 28.64 29.18 7.38
C ALA A 181 27.23 29.38 7.95
N ARG A 182 27.13 29.77 9.22
CA ARG A 182 25.87 30.04 9.91
C ARG A 182 25.06 31.14 9.21
N GLU A 183 25.68 32.26 8.85
CA GLU A 183 25.00 33.38 8.17
C GLU A 183 24.46 32.99 6.80
N ILE A 184 25.20 32.17 6.04
CA ILE A 184 24.73 31.67 4.75
C ILE A 184 23.52 30.75 4.94
N THR A 185 23.60 29.82 5.90
CA THR A 185 22.49 28.90 6.21
C THR A 185 21.27 29.66 6.69
N GLU A 186 21.42 30.60 7.61
CA GLU A 186 20.33 31.45 8.12
C GLU A 186 19.69 32.27 7.00
N LYS A 187 20.49 32.92 6.16
CA LYS A 187 19.97 33.69 5.03
C LYS A 187 19.20 32.80 4.05
N ALA A 188 19.70 31.59 3.75
CA ALA A 188 19.03 30.66 2.86
C ALA A 188 17.71 30.17 3.47
N LEU A 189 17.71 29.73 4.73
CA LEU A 189 16.51 29.21 5.40
C LEU A 189 15.44 30.28 5.60
N LEU A 190 15.80 31.47 6.04
CA LEU A 190 14.85 32.56 6.28
C LEU A 190 14.34 33.21 4.99
N GLY A 191 15.17 33.23 3.95
CA GLY A 191 14.79 33.73 2.63
C GLY A 191 14.04 32.70 1.76
N GLY A 192 14.12 31.42 2.12
CA GLY A 192 13.52 30.33 1.37
C GLY A 192 12.01 30.28 1.48
N THR A 193 11.33 30.01 0.36
CA THR A 193 9.87 29.85 0.35
C THR A 193 9.46 28.42 0.71
N LYS A 194 10.22 27.45 0.21
CA LYS A 194 9.98 26.02 0.42
C LYS A 194 11.26 25.35 0.89
N ILE A 195 11.22 24.80 2.10
CA ILE A 195 12.33 24.04 2.68
C ILE A 195 11.90 22.58 2.73
N GLU A 196 12.69 21.69 2.18
CA GLU A 196 12.41 20.25 2.11
C GLU A 196 13.48 19.49 2.89
N LEU A 197 13.04 18.72 3.88
CA LEU A 197 13.86 17.69 4.51
C LEU A 197 13.60 16.39 3.76
N ARG A 198 14.62 15.85 3.10
CA ARG A 198 14.54 14.57 2.38
C ARG A 198 15.37 13.51 3.10
N ASN A 199 14.97 12.25 2.97
CA ASN A 199 15.63 11.11 3.62
C ASN A 199 15.85 11.37 5.12
N ALA A 200 14.81 11.91 5.77
CA ALA A 200 14.89 12.35 7.15
C ALA A 200 14.88 11.14 8.10
N GLU A 201 15.92 11.03 8.92
CA GLU A 201 16.11 9.95 9.88
C GLU A 201 16.30 10.48 11.30
N ARG A 202 16.08 9.62 12.29
CA ARG A 202 16.42 9.94 13.69
C ARG A 202 17.91 9.80 13.90
N GLY A 203 18.55 10.91 14.26
CA GLY A 203 19.96 10.94 14.66
C GLY A 203 20.17 10.62 16.14
N LYS A 204 21.45 10.57 16.52
CA LYS A 204 21.86 10.53 17.94
C LYS A 204 21.38 11.80 18.65
N TYR A 205 21.13 11.71 19.95
CA TYR A 205 20.74 12.86 20.80
C TYR A 205 19.39 13.50 20.43
N PHE A 206 18.41 12.70 20.02
CA PHE A 206 17.05 13.14 19.66
C PHE A 206 16.95 14.16 18.51
N ARG A 207 18.02 14.34 17.72
CA ARG A 207 17.99 15.18 16.51
C ARG A 207 17.39 14.44 15.31
N VAL A 208 17.03 15.18 14.28
CA VAL A 208 16.77 14.65 12.93
C VAL A 208 18.02 14.89 12.08
N VAL A 209 18.37 13.92 11.23
CA VAL A 209 19.40 14.07 10.19
C VAL A 209 18.70 13.96 8.86
N ALA A 210 18.91 14.92 7.96
CA ALA A 210 18.21 14.96 6.67
C ALA A 210 19.02 15.70 5.61
N GLU A 211 18.78 15.39 4.35
CA GLU A 211 19.14 16.30 3.27
C GLU A 211 18.24 17.53 3.33
N VAL A 212 18.83 18.71 3.14
CA VAL A 212 18.09 19.98 3.26
C VAL A 212 18.15 20.71 1.93
N TRP A 213 16.98 20.87 1.33
CA TRP A 213 16.79 21.54 0.06
C TRP A 213 15.96 22.81 0.26
N ILE A 214 16.40 23.93 -0.30
CA ILE A 214 15.75 25.24 -0.15
C ILE A 214 15.46 25.76 -1.55
N ASP A 215 14.18 25.88 -1.90
CA ASP A 215 13.72 26.30 -3.23
C ASP A 215 14.37 25.51 -4.39
N GLY A 216 14.69 24.24 -4.14
CA GLY A 216 15.31 23.34 -5.12
C GLY A 216 16.85 23.33 -5.11
N GLU A 217 17.51 24.09 -4.23
CA GLU A 217 18.97 24.09 -4.06
C GLU A 217 19.38 23.30 -2.79
N SER A 218 20.39 22.45 -2.90
CA SER A 218 20.95 21.67 -1.78
C SER A 218 21.82 22.55 -0.88
N LEU A 219 21.41 22.72 0.39
CA LEU A 219 22.17 23.50 1.37
C LEU A 219 23.58 22.93 1.58
N ALA A 220 23.71 21.60 1.59
CA ALA A 220 24.99 20.93 1.73
C ALA A 220 25.96 21.31 0.61
N ASP A 221 25.48 21.32 -0.63
CA ASP A 221 26.32 21.66 -1.78
C ASP A 221 26.65 23.15 -1.82
N THR A 222 25.70 24.02 -1.45
CA THR A 222 25.94 25.47 -1.32
C THR A 222 27.07 25.76 -0.34
N LEU A 223 27.09 25.09 0.83
CA LEU A 223 28.13 25.26 1.85
C LEU A 223 29.48 24.70 1.39
N LYS A 224 29.49 23.50 0.78
CA LYS A 224 30.71 22.90 0.24
C LYS A 224 31.34 23.74 -0.88
N ALA A 225 30.52 24.26 -1.80
CA ALA A 225 30.99 25.11 -2.89
C ALA A 225 31.66 26.41 -2.41
N LYS A 226 31.30 26.87 -1.20
CA LYS A 226 31.89 28.05 -0.56
C LYS A 226 33.09 27.71 0.35
N GLY A 227 33.49 26.44 0.45
CA GLY A 227 34.56 25.99 1.34
C GLY A 227 34.19 26.04 2.83
N LEU A 228 32.90 26.03 3.14
CA LEU A 228 32.36 26.17 4.51
C LEU A 228 31.83 24.86 5.09
N ALA A 229 31.88 23.79 4.31
CA ALA A 229 31.54 22.44 4.75
C ALA A 229 32.55 21.43 4.17
N LYS A 230 32.75 20.33 4.90
CA LYS A 230 33.51 19.15 4.46
C LYS A 230 32.59 17.93 4.51
N ASP A 231 32.84 16.94 3.66
CA ASP A 231 32.07 15.70 3.69
C ASP A 231 32.28 14.98 5.03
N TYR A 232 31.19 14.52 5.64
CA TYR A 232 31.20 13.80 6.91
C TYR A 232 29.96 12.93 7.01
N ASP A 233 30.15 11.64 7.24
CA ASP A 233 29.08 10.63 7.28
C ASP A 233 28.39 10.52 8.65
N GLY A 234 28.87 11.26 9.65
CA GLY A 234 28.36 11.18 11.03
C GLY A 234 29.05 10.13 11.89
N GLU A 235 30.04 9.42 11.34
CA GLU A 235 30.83 8.40 12.01
C GLU A 235 32.32 8.77 12.10
N GLY A 236 32.99 8.23 13.12
CA GLY A 236 34.41 8.45 13.30
C GLY A 236 34.80 9.88 13.71
N PRO A 237 36.07 10.26 13.51
CA PRO A 237 36.56 11.60 13.85
C PRO A 237 36.04 12.64 12.85
N ARG A 238 35.65 13.80 13.37
CA ARG A 238 35.27 14.96 12.56
C ARG A 238 36.45 15.46 11.73
N PRO A 239 36.19 16.09 10.57
CA PRO A 239 37.23 16.71 9.79
C PRO A 239 37.87 17.88 10.54
N GLU A 240 39.18 18.05 10.38
CA GLU A 240 39.92 19.15 11.00
C GLU A 240 39.64 20.47 10.28
N TRP A 241 39.56 21.56 11.03
CA TRP A 241 39.37 22.92 10.52
C TRP A 241 40.61 23.76 10.84
N GLY A 242 41.12 24.49 9.84
CA GLY A 242 42.43 25.14 9.91
C GLY A 242 43.56 24.20 9.47
N GLY A 243 44.56 24.75 8.80
CA GLY A 243 45.79 24.07 8.39
C GLY A 243 47.00 24.86 8.84
#